data_AF-F8E3T5-F1
#
_entry.id   AF-F8E3T5-F1
#
_cell.length_a   1.000
_cell.length_b   1.000
_cell.length_c   1.000
_cell.angle_alpha   90.00
_cell.angle_beta   90.00
_cell.angle_gamma   90.00
#
_symmetry.space_group_name_H-M   'P 1'
#
loop_
_entity.id
_entity.type
_entity.pdbx_description
1 polymer ?
#
loop_
_entity_poly.entity_id
_entity_poly.type
_entity_poly.pdbx_seq_one_letter_code
_entity_poly.pdbx_strand_id
1 'polypeptide(L)'
;MIRTGKIRFTLFDFFFLGLLFFLFAAFLWKVHSYLMYDWQWGEIFPHFFYIEKGSIHPGVFMQGIFYTIKLSVWSIIFATILGTVLGILRSSNKIFRNLISIAFVEVHRNIPPIVLIFISYFFIGDQLFNLLHIDSIMRSMGENFRNFAEFIFAPLPIMSSFFSGVLALTVYEAAYISEIVKSGIMSVPKNQVESAYALGMNKYKVIRYVILPQAFRRILPPLASQFVSTIKDSAIVSVIAVPELTFQGLELMSATFLTMEIWIVITLMYFFLTFSCSKIIQYLEIKYSF
;
A
#
# COMPACT_ATOMS: atom_id res chain seq x y z
N MET A 1 -13.61 18.63 -18.55
CA MET A 1 -13.03 19.60 -19.49
C MET A 1 -11.75 20.16 -18.87
N ILE A 2 -10.62 19.46 -19.04
CA ILE A 2 -9.31 19.91 -18.53
C ILE A 2 -8.87 21.04 -19.47
N ARG A 3 -8.85 22.28 -18.98
CA ARG A 3 -8.26 23.40 -19.70
C ARG A 3 -6.79 23.08 -19.93
N THR A 4 -6.42 22.68 -21.13
CA THR A 4 -5.04 22.72 -21.64
C THR A 4 -4.65 24.17 -21.90
N GLY A 5 -4.68 25.00 -20.85
CA GLY A 5 -4.02 26.29 -20.88
C GLY A 5 -2.52 26.04 -20.93
N LYS A 6 -1.80 26.60 -21.91
CA LYS A 6 -0.34 26.65 -21.87
C LYS A 6 0.08 27.14 -20.48
N ILE A 7 0.86 26.37 -19.74
CA ILE A 7 1.43 26.79 -18.46
C ILE A 7 2.21 28.08 -18.74
N ARG A 8 1.69 29.22 -18.29
CA ARG A 8 2.35 30.51 -18.43
C ARG A 8 3.00 30.82 -17.09
N PHE A 9 4.31 30.61 -17.01
CA PHE A 9 5.08 31.03 -15.85
C PHE A 9 4.98 32.56 -15.72
N THR A 10 4.48 32.99 -14.57
CA THR A 10 4.45 34.41 -14.18
C THR A 10 5.76 34.78 -13.49
N LEU A 11 6.09 36.08 -13.44
CA LEU A 11 7.22 36.59 -12.64
C LEU A 11 7.13 36.15 -11.17
N PHE A 12 5.91 36.00 -10.65
CA PHE A 12 5.64 35.53 -9.31
C PHE A 12 6.05 34.06 -9.12
N ASP A 13 5.83 33.20 -10.12
CA ASP A 13 6.23 31.79 -10.08
C ASP A 13 7.77 31.66 -10.04
N PHE A 14 8.48 32.46 -10.83
CA PHE A 14 9.94 32.49 -10.79
C PHE A 14 10.47 33.01 -9.46
N PHE A 15 9.85 34.05 -8.89
CA PHE A 15 10.21 34.54 -7.56
C PHE A 15 9.99 33.46 -6.49
N PHE A 16 8.85 32.77 -6.51
CA PHE A 16 8.56 31.70 -5.56
C PHE A 16 9.49 30.49 -5.72
N LEU A 17 9.77 30.07 -6.95
CA LEU A 17 10.72 28.99 -7.22
C LEU A 17 12.14 29.37 -6.78
N GLY A 18 12.55 30.61 -7.04
CA GLY A 18 13.83 31.15 -6.58
C GLY A 18 13.91 31.20 -5.05
N LEU A 19 12.85 31.65 -4.38
CA LEU A 19 12.76 31.68 -2.92
C LEU A 19 12.81 30.26 -2.33
N LEU A 20 12.06 29.31 -2.90
CA LEU A 20 12.09 27.91 -2.47
C LEU A 20 13.47 27.29 -2.64
N PHE A 21 14.12 27.52 -3.79
CA PHE A 21 15.48 27.05 -4.04
C PHE A 21 16.47 27.68 -3.06
N PHE A 22 16.38 28.99 -2.81
CA PHE A 22 17.23 29.69 -1.85
C PHE A 22 17.04 29.16 -0.42
N LEU A 23 15.79 28.98 0.03
CA LEU A 23 15.50 28.43 1.35
C LEU A 23 16.00 26.99 1.48
N PHE A 24 15.86 26.17 0.44
CA PHE A 24 16.37 24.81 0.42
C PHE A 24 17.91 24.77 0.45
N ALA A 25 18.57 25.61 -0.35
CA ALA A 25 20.03 25.74 -0.33
C ALA A 25 20.55 26.28 1.01
N ALA A 26 19.88 27.26 1.60
CA ALA A 26 20.20 27.79 2.93
C ALA A 26 20.01 26.72 4.02
N PHE A 27 18.97 25.89 3.91
CA PHE A 27 18.77 24.74 4.78
C PHE A 27 19.91 23.73 4.64
N LEU A 28 20.27 23.32 3.41
CA LEU A 28 21.39 22.39 3.18
C LEU A 28 22.72 22.93 3.70
N TRP A 29 22.99 24.23 3.48
CA TRP A 29 24.18 24.88 4.02
C TRP A 29 24.17 24.90 5.55
N LYS A 30 23.02 25.19 6.16
CA LYS A 30 22.89 25.19 7.62
C LYS A 30 23.02 23.78 8.20
N VAL A 31 22.45 22.78 7.56
CA VAL A 31 22.61 21.35 7.87
C VAL A 31 24.09 20.99 7.82
N HIS A 32 24.79 21.31 6.73
CA HIS A 32 26.22 21.02 6.60
C HIS A 32 27.11 21.78 7.61
N SER A 33 26.75 23.02 7.96
CA SER A 33 27.55 23.86 8.86
C SER A 33 27.32 23.56 10.34
N TYR A 34 26.10 23.11 10.72
CA TYR A 34 25.76 22.78 12.10
C TYR A 34 25.92 21.29 12.43
N LEU A 35 25.61 20.40 11.48
CA LEU A 35 25.90 18.99 11.64
C LEU A 35 27.36 18.82 11.27
N MET A 36 28.23 18.64 12.28
CA MET A 36 29.57 18.09 12.06
C MET A 36 29.44 16.62 11.68
N TYR A 37 28.88 16.38 10.48
CA TYR A 37 28.57 15.06 9.95
C TYR A 37 29.35 14.84 8.66
N ASP A 38 30.21 13.84 8.69
CA ASP A 38 30.97 13.41 7.53
C ASP A 38 30.11 12.47 6.68
N TRP A 39 29.67 12.96 5.53
CA TRP A 39 28.82 12.20 4.62
C TRP A 39 29.60 11.05 3.95
N GLN A 40 29.11 9.83 4.05
CA GLN A 40 29.79 8.61 3.57
C GLN A 40 29.00 7.89 2.47
N TRP A 41 28.53 8.63 1.46
CA TRP A 41 27.75 8.08 0.34
C TRP A 41 28.40 6.89 -0.39
N GLY A 42 29.74 6.81 -0.38
CA GLY A 42 30.48 5.68 -0.97
C GLY A 42 30.12 4.33 -0.37
N GLU A 43 29.80 4.29 0.93
CA GLU A 43 29.44 3.06 1.65
C GLU A 43 28.02 2.58 1.31
N ILE A 44 27.17 3.45 0.77
CA ILE A 44 25.76 3.15 0.53
C ILE A 44 25.55 2.44 -0.82
N PHE A 45 26.28 2.82 -1.86
CA PHE A 45 26.07 2.27 -3.21
C PHE A 45 26.19 0.73 -3.32
N PRO A 46 27.13 0.04 -2.63
CA PRO A 46 27.20 -1.42 -2.65
C PRO A 46 25.94 -2.13 -2.13
N HIS A 47 25.12 -1.44 -1.33
CA HIS A 47 23.89 -1.99 -0.75
C HIS A 47 22.70 -2.00 -1.72
N PHE A 48 22.84 -1.34 -2.88
CA PHE A 48 21.89 -1.45 -3.98
C PHE A 48 22.15 -2.70 -4.83
N PHE A 49 23.40 -2.90 -5.20
CA PHE A 49 23.86 -4.02 -6.02
C PHE A 49 25.29 -4.39 -5.62
N TYR A 50 25.55 -5.69 -5.47
CA TYR A 50 26.89 -6.20 -5.21
C TYR A 50 27.26 -7.26 -6.25
N ILE A 51 28.56 -7.41 -6.50
CA ILE A 51 29.09 -8.38 -7.46
C ILE A 51 29.66 -9.56 -6.68
N GLU A 52 29.11 -10.75 -6.90
CA GLU A 52 29.63 -11.99 -6.33
C GLU A 52 29.93 -12.95 -7.48
N LYS A 53 31.16 -13.48 -7.55
CA LYS A 53 31.59 -14.45 -8.58
C LYS A 53 31.31 -14.00 -10.03
N GLY A 54 31.36 -12.70 -10.30
CA GLY A 54 31.12 -12.12 -11.63
C GLY A 54 29.65 -11.89 -12.00
N SER A 55 28.69 -12.28 -11.14
CA SER A 55 27.27 -11.96 -11.29
C SER A 55 26.86 -10.79 -10.40
N ILE A 56 25.97 -9.93 -10.92
CA ILE A 56 25.37 -8.83 -10.17
C ILE A 56 24.17 -9.37 -9.40
N HIS A 57 24.18 -9.21 -8.09
CA HIS A 57 23.10 -9.61 -7.18
C HIS A 57 22.40 -8.38 -6.59
N PRO A 58 21.07 -8.44 -6.37
CA PRO A 58 20.33 -7.36 -5.73
C PRO A 58 20.74 -7.24 -4.26
N GLY A 59 21.17 -6.04 -3.86
CA GLY A 59 21.50 -5.73 -2.47
C GLY A 59 20.24 -5.55 -1.60
N VAL A 60 20.48 -5.24 -0.32
CA VAL A 60 19.43 -5.13 0.72
C VAL A 60 18.31 -4.16 0.37
N PHE A 61 18.64 -3.03 -0.28
CA PHE A 61 17.64 -2.04 -0.69
C PHE A 61 16.70 -2.57 -1.78
N MET A 62 17.24 -3.31 -2.75
CA MET A 62 16.46 -3.92 -3.83
C MET A 62 15.58 -5.05 -3.31
N GLN A 63 16.10 -5.86 -2.39
CA GLN A 63 15.32 -6.88 -1.70
C GLN A 63 14.19 -6.25 -0.88
N GLY A 64 14.48 -5.16 -0.16
CA GLY A 64 13.51 -4.39 0.60
C GLY A 64 12.33 -3.91 -0.25
N ILE A 65 12.60 -3.24 -1.39
CA ILE A 65 11.54 -2.84 -2.34
C ILE A 65 10.73 -4.04 -2.80
N PHE A 66 11.39 -5.15 -3.13
CA PHE A 66 10.70 -6.32 -3.64
C PHE A 66 9.70 -6.89 -2.61
N TYR A 67 10.10 -6.97 -1.34
CA TYR A 67 9.20 -7.38 -0.26
C TYR A 67 8.13 -6.35 0.05
N THR A 68 8.43 -5.04 0.01
CA THR A 68 7.42 -3.97 0.11
C THR A 68 6.34 -4.17 -0.95
N ILE A 69 6.71 -4.33 -2.21
CA ILE A 69 5.74 -4.52 -3.31
C ILE A 69 4.93 -5.80 -3.12
N LYS A 70 5.57 -6.94 -2.82
CA LYS A 70 4.88 -8.21 -2.60
C LYS A 70 3.83 -8.10 -1.50
N LEU A 71 4.24 -7.53 -0.38
CA LEU A 71 3.38 -7.39 0.79
C LEU A 71 2.20 -6.47 0.47
N SER A 72 2.44 -5.30 -0.16
CA SER A 72 1.36 -4.39 -0.55
C SER A 72 0.40 -5.01 -1.58
N VAL A 73 0.91 -5.78 -2.54
CA VAL A 73 0.09 -6.46 -3.56
C VAL A 73 -0.83 -7.50 -2.91
N TRP A 74 -0.31 -8.35 -2.03
CA TRP A 74 -1.14 -9.34 -1.36
C TRP A 74 -2.15 -8.68 -0.41
N SER A 75 -1.73 -7.68 0.37
CA SER A 75 -2.61 -6.92 1.25
C SER A 75 -3.75 -6.25 0.47
N ILE A 76 -3.47 -5.56 -0.63
CA ILE A 76 -4.53 -4.86 -1.38
C ILE A 76 -5.51 -5.82 -2.04
N ILE A 77 -5.04 -6.98 -2.53
CA ILE A 77 -5.91 -8.00 -3.13
C ILE A 77 -6.92 -8.51 -2.10
N PHE A 78 -6.45 -8.95 -0.94
CA PHE A 78 -7.34 -9.45 0.10
C PHE A 78 -8.20 -8.33 0.71
N ALA A 79 -7.64 -7.14 0.91
CA ALA A 79 -8.36 -5.98 1.40
C ALA A 79 -9.50 -5.57 0.45
N THR A 80 -9.26 -5.64 -0.86
CA THR A 80 -10.28 -5.31 -1.86
C THR A 80 -11.42 -6.32 -1.83
N ILE A 81 -11.12 -7.62 -1.69
CA ILE A 81 -12.13 -8.66 -1.57
C ILE A 81 -12.97 -8.44 -0.31
N LEU A 82 -12.32 -8.34 0.85
CA LEU A 82 -13.00 -8.18 2.14
C LEU A 82 -13.75 -6.84 2.22
N GLY A 83 -13.11 -5.75 1.82
CA GLY A 83 -13.68 -4.40 1.80
C GLY A 83 -14.87 -4.28 0.86
N THR A 84 -14.85 -4.95 -0.29
CA THR A 84 -16.02 -4.99 -1.20
C THR A 84 -17.20 -5.71 -0.57
N VAL A 85 -16.97 -6.86 0.06
CA VAL A 85 -18.02 -7.59 0.79
C VAL A 85 -18.62 -6.71 1.88
N LEU A 86 -17.79 -6.09 2.71
CA LEU A 86 -18.22 -5.19 3.79
C LEU A 86 -18.96 -3.96 3.25
N GLY A 87 -18.45 -3.31 2.21
CA GLY A 87 -19.08 -2.14 1.60
C GLY A 87 -20.47 -2.44 1.02
N ILE A 88 -20.65 -3.62 0.41
CA ILE A 88 -21.96 -4.08 -0.06
C ILE A 88 -22.91 -4.34 1.12
N LEU A 89 -22.43 -4.98 2.19
CA LEU A 89 -23.23 -5.22 3.41
C LEU A 89 -23.68 -3.90 4.06
N ARG A 90 -22.78 -2.91 4.14
CA ARG A 90 -23.05 -1.57 4.68
C ARG A 90 -24.02 -0.75 3.82
N SER A 91 -24.09 -1.05 2.52
CA SER A 91 -25.04 -0.43 1.59
C SER A 91 -26.43 -1.08 1.62
N SER A 92 -26.62 -2.13 2.42
CA SER A 92 -27.88 -2.86 2.50
C SER A 92 -28.87 -2.19 3.44
N ASN A 93 -30.15 -2.16 3.05
CA ASN A 93 -31.25 -1.70 3.92
C ASN A 93 -31.52 -2.63 5.13
N LYS A 94 -30.85 -3.79 5.23
CA LYS A 94 -31.04 -4.72 6.35
C LYS A 94 -30.14 -4.34 7.52
N ILE A 95 -30.76 -4.01 8.66
CA ILE A 95 -30.10 -3.55 9.89
C ILE A 95 -28.95 -4.48 10.29
N PHE A 96 -29.17 -5.79 10.38
CA PHE A 96 -28.14 -6.74 10.81
C PHE A 96 -26.87 -6.73 9.92
N ARG A 97 -27.04 -6.65 8.59
CA ARG A 97 -25.91 -6.60 7.65
C ARG A 97 -25.13 -5.30 7.78
N ASN A 98 -25.86 -4.20 7.94
CA ASN A 98 -25.27 -2.89 8.15
C ASN A 98 -24.50 -2.83 9.47
N LEU A 99 -25.07 -3.37 10.56
CA LEU A 99 -24.44 -3.38 11.88
C LEU A 99 -23.14 -4.18 11.92
N ILE A 100 -23.09 -5.37 11.31
CA ILE A 100 -21.85 -6.17 11.24
C ILE A 100 -20.74 -5.39 10.54
N SER A 101 -21.06 -4.77 9.40
CA SER A 101 -20.06 -3.98 8.67
C SER A 101 -19.65 -2.72 9.44
N ILE A 102 -20.59 -2.03 10.09
CA ILE A 102 -20.26 -0.86 10.93
C ILE A 102 -19.33 -1.30 12.07
N ALA A 103 -19.67 -2.35 12.81
CA ALA A 103 -18.86 -2.83 13.91
C ALA A 103 -17.43 -3.16 13.46
N PHE A 104 -17.27 -3.91 12.37
CA PHE A 104 -15.95 -4.21 11.82
C PHE A 104 -15.18 -2.93 11.45
N VAL A 105 -15.80 -2.01 10.72
CA VAL A 105 -15.13 -0.82 10.19
C VAL A 105 -14.75 0.14 11.31
N GLU A 106 -15.67 0.40 12.24
CA GLU A 106 -15.41 1.30 13.37
C GLU A 106 -14.32 0.72 14.28
N VAL A 107 -14.32 -0.57 14.57
CA VAL A 107 -13.27 -1.18 15.40
C VAL A 107 -11.90 -1.01 14.75
N HIS A 108 -11.73 -1.40 13.49
CA HIS A 108 -10.40 -1.44 12.88
C HIS A 108 -9.87 -0.06 12.50
N ARG A 109 -10.73 0.93 12.23
CA ARG A 109 -10.28 2.30 11.96
C ARG A 109 -9.90 3.07 13.22
N ASN A 110 -10.44 2.68 14.37
CA ASN A 110 -10.16 3.33 15.66
C ASN A 110 -9.03 2.63 16.45
N ILE A 111 -8.49 1.52 15.97
CA ILE A 111 -7.29 0.87 16.54
C ILE A 111 -6.05 1.34 15.78
N PRO A 112 -4.97 1.76 16.48
CA PRO A 112 -3.71 2.09 15.83
C PRO A 112 -3.18 0.92 14.97
N PRO A 113 -2.71 1.15 13.73
CA PRO A 113 -2.31 0.06 12.83
C PRO A 113 -1.18 -0.81 13.40
N ILE A 114 -0.26 -0.20 14.18
CA ILE A 114 0.82 -0.93 14.84
C ILE A 114 0.29 -1.97 15.85
N VAL A 115 -0.82 -1.67 16.53
CA VAL A 115 -1.44 -2.61 17.46
C VAL A 115 -2.08 -3.77 16.70
N LEU A 116 -2.73 -3.49 15.56
CA LEU A 116 -3.28 -4.54 14.68
C LEU A 116 -2.19 -5.47 14.15
N ILE A 117 -1.01 -4.93 13.84
CA ILE A 117 0.17 -5.70 13.42
C ILE A 117 0.62 -6.64 14.52
N PHE A 118 0.80 -6.14 15.76
CA PHE A 118 1.19 -7.00 16.87
C PHE A 118 0.15 -8.06 17.22
N ILE A 119 -1.15 -7.71 17.18
CA ILE A 119 -2.22 -8.69 17.38
C ILE A 119 -2.16 -9.78 16.29
N SER A 120 -2.04 -9.37 15.03
CA SER A 120 -1.95 -10.30 13.90
C SER A 120 -0.71 -11.18 13.93
N TYR A 121 0.40 -10.69 14.49
CA TYR A 121 1.63 -11.45 14.63
C TYR A 121 1.60 -12.43 15.82
N PHE A 122 1.47 -11.90 17.03
CA PHE A 122 1.61 -12.69 18.26
C PHE A 122 0.40 -13.57 18.58
N PHE A 123 -0.81 -13.14 18.20
CA PHE A 123 -2.04 -13.84 18.58
C PHE A 123 -2.61 -14.70 17.44
N ILE A 124 -2.37 -14.33 16.19
CA ILE A 124 -2.97 -15.03 15.04
C ILE A 124 -1.92 -15.77 14.24
N GLY A 125 -0.93 -15.08 13.69
CA GLY A 125 0.00 -15.63 12.71
C GLY A 125 0.82 -16.79 13.23
N ASP A 126 1.60 -16.57 14.29
CA ASP A 126 2.47 -17.62 14.83
C ASP A 126 1.67 -18.85 15.31
N GLN A 127 0.53 -18.60 15.98
CA GLN A 127 -0.36 -19.66 16.44
C GLN A 127 -0.98 -20.44 15.27
N LEU A 128 -1.46 -19.74 14.24
CA LEU A 128 -2.08 -20.36 13.07
C LEU A 128 -1.05 -21.13 12.23
N PHE A 129 0.16 -20.58 12.07
CA PHE A 129 1.24 -21.21 11.31
C PHE A 129 1.66 -22.54 11.94
N ASN A 130 1.79 -22.54 13.27
CA ASN A 130 2.08 -23.73 14.06
C ASN A 130 0.91 -24.73 14.05
N LEU A 131 -0.33 -24.26 14.22
CA LEU A 131 -1.54 -25.09 14.23
C LEU A 131 -1.78 -25.78 12.88
N LEU A 132 -1.57 -25.09 11.76
CA LEU A 132 -1.72 -25.64 10.41
C LEU A 132 -0.50 -26.45 9.97
N HIS A 133 0.54 -26.56 10.82
CA HIS A 133 1.81 -27.23 10.52
C HIS A 133 2.41 -26.80 9.17
N ILE A 134 2.41 -25.49 8.90
CA ILE A 134 2.85 -24.97 7.61
C ILE A 134 4.31 -25.33 7.32
N ASP A 135 5.16 -25.41 8.35
CA ASP A 135 6.54 -25.90 8.21
C ASP A 135 6.63 -27.31 7.62
N SER A 136 5.79 -28.24 8.10
CA SER A 136 5.84 -29.62 7.64
C SER A 136 5.31 -29.75 6.22
N ILE A 137 4.28 -28.96 5.88
CA ILE A 137 3.71 -28.88 4.53
C ILE A 137 4.77 -28.33 3.57
N MET A 138 5.38 -27.20 3.88
CA MET A 138 6.39 -26.56 3.02
C MET A 138 7.65 -27.43 2.84
N ARG A 139 8.06 -28.17 3.88
CA ARG A 139 9.22 -29.08 3.80
C ARG A 139 8.93 -30.37 3.05
N SER A 140 7.68 -30.85 3.06
CA SER A 140 7.26 -32.05 2.30
C SER A 140 6.92 -31.76 0.84
N MET A 141 6.75 -30.49 0.47
CA MET A 141 6.58 -30.06 -0.91
C MET A 141 7.84 -30.28 -1.74
N GLY A 142 7.65 -30.66 -3.01
CA GLY A 142 8.75 -30.77 -3.98
C GLY A 142 9.48 -29.43 -4.15
N GLU A 143 10.79 -29.50 -4.38
CA GLU A 143 11.68 -28.32 -4.41
C GLU A 143 11.20 -27.21 -5.35
N ASN A 144 10.74 -27.56 -6.55
CA ASN A 144 10.19 -26.60 -7.51
C ASN A 144 8.97 -25.85 -6.98
N PHE A 145 8.06 -26.56 -6.30
CA PHE A 145 6.86 -25.96 -5.75
C PHE A 145 7.19 -25.07 -4.54
N ARG A 146 8.12 -25.51 -3.69
CA ARG A 146 8.61 -24.70 -2.56
C ARG A 146 9.24 -23.40 -3.05
N ASN A 147 10.15 -23.47 -4.02
CA ASN A 147 10.81 -22.28 -4.58
C ASN A 147 9.79 -21.31 -5.21
N PHE A 148 8.75 -21.84 -5.86
CA PHE A 148 7.66 -21.03 -6.38
C PHE A 148 6.85 -20.35 -5.26
N ALA A 149 6.50 -21.08 -4.20
CA ALA A 149 5.78 -20.53 -3.05
C ALA A 149 6.61 -19.46 -2.33
N GLU A 150 7.92 -19.67 -2.13
CA GLU A 150 8.82 -18.69 -1.52
C GLU A 150 8.99 -17.45 -2.40
N PHE A 151 9.02 -17.64 -3.73
CA PHE A 151 9.07 -16.54 -4.68
C PHE A 151 7.79 -15.70 -4.66
N ILE A 152 6.61 -16.31 -4.50
CA ILE A 152 5.34 -15.58 -4.49
C ILE A 152 5.05 -14.92 -3.14
N PHE A 153 5.31 -15.65 -2.06
CA PHE A 153 5.03 -15.21 -0.69
C PHE A 153 6.35 -14.79 -0.04
N ALA A 154 6.92 -15.67 0.77
CA ALA A 154 8.15 -15.43 1.48
C ALA A 154 8.86 -16.76 1.82
N PRO A 155 10.20 -16.75 1.96
CA PRO A 155 10.97 -17.84 2.53
C PRO A 155 10.44 -18.30 3.88
N LEU A 156 10.58 -19.60 4.18
CA LEU A 156 10.02 -20.21 5.38
C LEU A 156 10.33 -19.47 6.70
N PRO A 157 11.56 -18.97 6.97
CA PRO A 157 11.88 -18.32 8.24
C PRO A 157 11.09 -17.03 8.53
N ILE A 158 10.63 -16.34 7.48
CA ILE A 158 9.91 -15.06 7.60
C ILE A 158 8.45 -15.16 7.18
N MET A 159 8.00 -16.36 6.82
CA MET A 159 6.67 -16.60 6.25
C MET A 159 5.56 -16.26 7.24
N SER A 160 5.74 -16.60 8.52
CA SER A 160 4.81 -16.24 9.61
C SER A 160 4.65 -14.71 9.72
N SER A 161 5.74 -13.96 9.88
CA SER A 161 5.72 -12.49 9.95
C SER A 161 5.13 -11.86 8.70
N PHE A 162 5.45 -12.39 7.51
CA PHE A 162 4.92 -11.92 6.24
C PHE A 162 3.39 -12.06 6.19
N PHE A 163 2.84 -13.24 6.49
CA PHE A 163 1.40 -13.46 6.49
C PHE A 163 0.68 -12.65 7.57
N SER A 164 1.29 -12.46 8.74
CA SER A 164 0.77 -11.57 9.77
C SER A 164 0.69 -10.12 9.31
N GLY A 165 1.74 -9.62 8.65
CA GLY A 165 1.75 -8.30 8.03
C GLY A 165 0.65 -8.16 6.97
N VAL A 166 0.53 -9.15 6.09
CA VAL A 166 -0.52 -9.19 5.06
C VAL A 166 -1.91 -9.18 5.70
N LEU A 167 -2.14 -9.98 6.74
CA LEU A 167 -3.42 -10.05 7.46
C LEU A 167 -3.77 -8.72 8.13
N ALA A 168 -2.84 -8.14 8.88
CA ALA A 168 -3.06 -6.88 9.59
C ALA A 168 -3.43 -5.75 8.62
N LEU A 169 -2.65 -5.60 7.56
CA LEU A 169 -2.91 -4.60 6.52
C LEU A 169 -4.20 -4.92 5.77
N THR A 170 -4.51 -6.19 5.48
CA THR A 170 -5.76 -6.59 4.85
C THR A 170 -6.96 -6.08 5.64
N VAL A 171 -6.96 -6.31 6.94
CA VAL A 171 -8.07 -5.93 7.83
C VAL A 171 -8.16 -4.41 7.97
N TYR A 172 -7.02 -3.74 8.13
CA TYR A 172 -6.94 -2.27 8.19
C TYR A 172 -7.47 -1.62 6.90
N GLU A 173 -6.93 -2.04 5.75
CA GLU A 173 -7.26 -1.50 4.43
C GLU A 173 -8.68 -1.85 4.00
N ALA A 174 -9.18 -3.04 4.34
CA ALA A 174 -10.55 -3.43 4.05
C ALA A 174 -11.57 -2.49 4.70
N ALA A 175 -11.25 -1.92 5.86
CA ALA A 175 -12.12 -0.96 6.51
C ALA A 175 -12.26 0.32 5.66
N TYR A 176 -11.18 0.86 5.12
CA TYR A 176 -11.22 2.02 4.21
C TYR A 176 -11.87 1.69 2.87
N ILE A 177 -11.52 0.55 2.27
CA ILE A 177 -12.11 0.11 1.00
C ILE A 177 -13.62 -0.09 1.14
N SER A 178 -14.10 -0.56 2.30
CA SER A 178 -15.55 -0.67 2.54
C SER A 178 -16.28 0.67 2.42
N GLU A 179 -15.64 1.77 2.81
CA GLU A 179 -16.20 3.11 2.72
C GLU A 179 -16.17 3.64 1.30
N ILE A 180 -15.10 3.34 0.58
CA ILE A 180 -14.98 3.63 -0.85
C ILE A 180 -16.11 2.93 -1.60
N VAL A 181 -16.32 1.63 -1.36
CA VAL A 181 -17.35 0.83 -2.01
C VAL A 181 -18.75 1.31 -1.65
N LYS A 182 -19.02 1.55 -0.35
CA LYS A 182 -20.30 2.10 0.11
C LYS A 182 -20.59 3.46 -0.54
N SER A 183 -19.63 4.38 -0.48
CA SER A 183 -19.76 5.73 -1.05
C SER A 183 -19.96 5.66 -2.56
N GLY A 184 -19.26 4.76 -3.24
CA GLY A 184 -19.43 4.48 -4.66
C GLY A 184 -20.85 4.02 -5.01
N ILE A 185 -21.41 3.08 -4.25
CA ILE A 185 -22.79 2.60 -4.44
C ILE A 185 -23.80 3.72 -4.14
N MET A 186 -23.66 4.40 -3.01
CA MET A 186 -24.61 5.44 -2.55
C MET A 186 -24.55 6.72 -3.37
N SER A 187 -23.46 6.96 -4.10
CA SER A 187 -23.34 8.12 -4.98
C SER A 187 -24.30 8.07 -6.16
N VAL A 188 -24.82 6.90 -6.55
CA VAL A 188 -25.72 6.75 -7.70
C VAL A 188 -27.03 7.51 -7.42
N PRO A 189 -27.44 8.48 -8.27
CA PRO A 189 -28.61 9.30 -7.99
C PRO A 189 -29.87 8.47 -7.80
N LYS A 190 -30.61 8.73 -6.71
CA LYS A 190 -31.86 8.03 -6.40
C LYS A 190 -32.87 8.14 -7.54
N ASN A 191 -32.97 9.28 -8.20
CA ASN A 191 -33.86 9.51 -9.35
C ASN A 191 -33.62 8.51 -10.49
N GLN A 192 -32.38 8.09 -10.74
CA GLN A 192 -32.08 7.08 -11.77
C GLN A 192 -32.56 5.69 -11.34
N VAL A 193 -32.42 5.36 -10.06
CA VAL A 193 -32.90 4.12 -9.47
C VAL A 193 -34.44 4.07 -9.51
N GLU A 194 -35.10 5.17 -9.14
CA GLU A 194 -36.56 5.32 -9.18
C GLU A 194 -37.11 5.28 -10.61
N SER A 195 -36.45 5.94 -11.56
CA SER A 195 -36.80 5.88 -12.99
C SER A 195 -36.69 4.45 -13.53
N ALA A 196 -35.66 3.70 -13.13
CA ALA A 196 -35.49 2.31 -13.53
C ALA A 196 -36.62 1.41 -13.00
N TYR A 197 -37.05 1.62 -11.75
CA TYR A 197 -38.23 0.95 -11.21
C TYR A 197 -39.52 1.34 -11.95
N ALA A 198 -39.69 2.61 -12.31
CA ALA A 198 -40.84 3.08 -13.11
C ALA A 198 -40.90 2.45 -14.51
N LEU A 199 -39.75 2.10 -15.09
CA LEU A 199 -39.65 1.34 -16.35
C LEU A 199 -39.88 -0.19 -16.16
N GLY A 200 -40.32 -0.63 -14.99
CA GLY A 200 -40.64 -2.03 -14.71
C GLY A 200 -39.42 -2.92 -14.46
N MET A 201 -38.23 -2.35 -14.21
CA MET A 201 -37.06 -3.15 -13.84
C MET A 201 -37.24 -3.77 -12.45
N ASN A 202 -36.95 -5.07 -12.33
CA ASN A 202 -36.82 -5.70 -11.03
C ASN A 202 -35.49 -5.32 -10.34
N LYS A 203 -35.38 -5.59 -9.04
CA LYS A 203 -34.20 -5.24 -8.23
C LYS A 203 -32.88 -5.73 -8.82
N TYR A 204 -32.85 -6.94 -9.40
CA TYR A 204 -31.64 -7.49 -10.01
C TYR A 204 -31.21 -6.70 -11.25
N LYS A 205 -32.18 -6.34 -12.11
CA LYS A 205 -31.92 -5.49 -13.28
C LYS A 205 -31.43 -4.12 -12.87
N VAL A 206 -32.05 -3.48 -11.88
CA VAL A 206 -31.62 -2.16 -11.37
C VAL A 206 -30.19 -2.21 -10.84
N ILE A 207 -29.85 -3.21 -10.01
CA ILE A 207 -28.49 -3.36 -9.48
C ILE A 207 -27.48 -3.60 -10.60
N ARG A 208 -27.76 -4.53 -11.51
CA ARG A 208 -26.81 -4.95 -12.56
C ARG A 208 -26.61 -3.90 -13.65
N TYR A 209 -27.68 -3.22 -14.08
CA TYR A 209 -27.65 -2.34 -15.26
C TYR A 209 -27.63 -0.86 -14.94
N VAL A 210 -28.00 -0.43 -13.72
CA VAL A 210 -28.03 0.98 -13.33
C VAL A 210 -26.98 1.28 -12.27
N ILE A 211 -26.99 0.55 -11.15
CA ILE A 211 -26.15 0.88 -9.98
C ILE A 211 -24.70 0.44 -10.20
N LEU A 212 -24.45 -0.85 -10.45
CA LEU A 212 -23.08 -1.41 -10.52
C LEU A 212 -22.19 -0.74 -11.58
N PRO A 213 -22.64 -0.49 -12.83
CA PRO A 213 -21.78 0.11 -13.84
C PRO A 213 -21.31 1.53 -13.45
N GLN A 214 -22.18 2.31 -12.81
CA GLN A 214 -21.87 3.67 -12.37
C GLN A 214 -21.06 3.69 -11.07
N ALA A 215 -21.42 2.84 -10.11
CA ALA A 215 -20.69 2.69 -8.87
C ALA A 215 -19.26 2.23 -9.12
N PHE A 216 -19.04 1.25 -10.02
CA PHE A 216 -17.71 0.74 -10.36
C PHE A 216 -16.78 1.85 -10.87
N ARG A 217 -17.27 2.72 -11.78
CA ARG A 217 -16.48 3.85 -12.29
C ARG A 217 -16.07 4.80 -11.17
N ARG A 218 -16.95 5.04 -10.19
CA ARG A 218 -16.68 5.93 -9.05
C ARG A 218 -15.81 5.30 -7.96
N ILE A 219 -15.80 3.97 -7.86
CA ILE A 219 -14.99 3.21 -6.89
C ILE A 219 -13.53 3.12 -7.37
N LEU A 220 -13.29 3.02 -8.67
CA LEU A 220 -11.97 2.70 -9.20
C LEU A 220 -10.88 3.76 -8.90
N PRO A 221 -11.10 5.09 -9.04
CA PRO A 221 -10.08 6.08 -8.70
C PRO A 221 -9.62 6.07 -7.23
N PRO A 222 -10.53 6.11 -6.23
CA PRO A 222 -10.11 6.06 -4.83
C PRO A 222 -9.50 4.71 -4.46
N LEU A 223 -9.91 3.60 -5.08
CA LEU A 223 -9.31 2.28 -4.85
C LEU A 223 -7.86 2.21 -5.35
N ALA A 224 -7.57 2.84 -6.50
CA ALA A 224 -6.21 3.00 -7.00
C ALA A 224 -5.36 3.90 -6.08
N SER A 225 -5.95 4.97 -5.54
CA SER A 225 -5.28 5.80 -4.52
C SER A 225 -5.00 5.01 -3.24
N GLN A 226 -5.91 4.12 -2.85
CA GLN A 226 -5.73 3.25 -1.68
C GLN A 226 -4.54 2.31 -1.86
N PHE A 227 -4.34 1.74 -3.06
CA PHE A 227 -3.15 0.91 -3.35
C PHE A 227 -1.83 1.65 -3.09
N VAL A 228 -1.74 2.93 -3.47
CA VAL A 228 -0.54 3.75 -3.20
C VAL A 228 -0.37 4.00 -1.70
N SER A 229 -1.46 4.15 -0.95
CA SER A 229 -1.40 4.24 0.52
C SER A 229 -0.89 2.95 1.15
N THR A 230 -1.36 1.79 0.69
CA THR A 230 -0.91 0.48 1.20
C THR A 230 0.59 0.24 1.05
N ILE A 231 1.22 0.81 0.01
CA ILE A 231 2.70 0.77 -0.17
C ILE A 231 3.42 1.56 0.93
N LYS A 232 2.85 2.69 1.37
CA LYS A 232 3.43 3.48 2.46
C LYS A 232 3.13 2.83 3.80
N ASP A 233 1.91 2.37 3.99
CA ASP A 233 1.45 1.76 5.24
C ASP A 233 2.19 0.43 5.51
N SER A 234 2.67 -0.27 4.48
CA SER A 234 3.50 -1.47 4.67
C SER A 234 4.82 -1.23 5.41
N ALA A 235 5.31 0.00 5.48
CA ALA A 235 6.51 0.33 6.26
C ALA A 235 6.34 -0.02 7.76
N ILE A 236 5.10 -0.03 8.25
CA ILE A 236 4.81 -0.35 9.66
C ILE A 236 5.09 -1.81 10.00
N VAL A 237 5.11 -2.70 9.01
CA VAL A 237 5.35 -4.14 9.22
C VAL A 237 6.82 -4.43 9.59
N SER A 238 7.72 -3.46 9.38
CA SER A 238 9.12 -3.55 9.81
C SER A 238 9.25 -3.86 11.31
N VAL A 239 8.29 -3.46 12.14
CA VAL A 239 8.30 -3.70 13.59
C VAL A 239 8.15 -5.17 14.00
N ILE A 240 7.70 -6.04 13.08
CA ILE A 240 7.63 -7.50 13.27
C ILE A 240 8.66 -8.25 12.41
N ALA A 241 9.75 -7.57 12.06
CA ALA A 241 10.89 -8.12 11.33
C ALA A 241 10.56 -8.70 9.95
N VAL A 242 9.59 -8.11 9.24
CA VAL A 242 9.43 -8.38 7.81
C VAL A 242 10.48 -7.59 7.04
N PRO A 243 11.29 -8.22 6.16
CA PRO A 243 12.42 -7.57 5.49
C PRO A 243 12.01 -6.72 4.28
N GLU A 244 11.06 -5.83 4.51
CA GLU A 244 10.67 -4.78 3.57
C GLU A 244 11.63 -3.58 3.67
N LEU A 245 11.45 -2.56 2.82
CA LEU A 245 12.41 -1.46 2.65
C LEU A 245 12.81 -0.72 3.93
N THR A 246 11.86 -0.43 4.82
CA THR A 246 12.17 0.25 6.09
C THR A 246 12.97 -0.66 7.02
N PHE A 247 12.60 -1.94 7.15
CA PHE A 247 13.34 -2.91 7.96
C PHE A 247 14.80 -3.08 7.48
N GLN A 248 15.00 -3.26 6.17
CA GLN A 248 16.34 -3.37 5.58
C GLN A 248 17.20 -2.14 5.87
N GLY A 249 16.58 -0.95 5.84
CA GLY A 249 17.22 0.29 6.25
C GLY A 249 17.60 0.32 7.74
N LEU A 250 16.72 -0.16 8.63
CA LEU A 250 16.99 -0.26 10.07
C LEU A 250 18.15 -1.22 10.37
N GLU A 251 18.19 -2.39 9.72
CA GLU A 251 19.32 -3.32 9.87
C GLU A 251 20.62 -2.71 9.37
N LEU A 252 20.59 -2.05 8.20
CA LEU A 252 21.76 -1.42 7.63
C LEU A 252 22.27 -0.27 8.50
N MET A 253 21.37 0.53 9.09
CA MET A 253 21.73 1.57 10.05
C MET A 253 22.37 0.99 11.30
N SER A 254 21.87 -0.14 11.81
CA SER A 254 22.47 -0.81 12.96
C SER A 254 23.87 -1.37 12.66
N ALA A 255 24.14 -1.72 11.40
CA ALA A 255 25.44 -2.28 11.00
C ALA A 255 26.48 -1.20 10.66
N THR A 256 26.06 -0.09 10.03
CA THR A 256 26.96 0.94 9.47
C THR A 256 26.97 2.25 10.26
N PHE A 257 25.97 2.48 11.11
CA PHE A 257 25.72 3.74 11.81
C PHE A 257 25.46 4.96 10.87
N LEU A 258 25.22 4.72 9.57
CA LEU A 258 24.92 5.75 8.55
C LEU A 258 23.44 6.16 8.54
N THR A 259 22.95 6.70 9.65
CA THR A 259 21.53 7.02 9.82
C THR A 259 20.99 8.01 8.79
N MET A 260 21.75 9.06 8.45
CA MET A 260 21.26 10.13 7.59
C MET A 260 21.13 9.69 6.13
N GLU A 261 22.17 9.10 5.55
CA GLU A 261 22.17 8.63 4.17
C GLU A 261 21.11 7.56 3.93
N ILE A 262 20.97 6.62 4.88
CA ILE A 262 20.02 5.53 4.76
C ILE A 262 18.58 6.06 4.77
N TRP A 263 18.23 7.00 5.66
CA TRP A 263 16.89 7.60 5.66
C TRP A 263 16.60 8.41 4.38
N ILE A 264 17.60 9.10 3.83
CA ILE A 264 17.46 9.79 2.54
C ILE A 264 17.19 8.77 1.42
N VAL A 265 17.95 7.67 1.39
CA VAL A 265 17.76 6.59 0.41
C VAL A 265 16.36 5.97 0.52
N ILE A 266 15.94 5.56 1.73
CA ILE A 266 14.61 4.99 1.97
C ILE A 266 13.52 5.96 1.49
N THR A 267 13.64 7.24 1.83
CA THR A 267 12.68 8.29 1.43
C THR A 267 12.58 8.40 -0.08
N LEU A 268 13.73 8.50 -0.77
CA LEU A 268 13.76 8.59 -2.22
C LEU A 268 13.19 7.32 -2.88
N MET A 269 13.49 6.14 -2.33
CA MET A 269 13.00 4.87 -2.85
C MET A 269 11.48 4.73 -2.71
N TYR A 270 10.90 5.03 -1.54
CA TYR A 270 9.44 5.08 -1.39
C TYR A 270 8.82 6.15 -2.29
N PHE A 271 9.45 7.33 -2.40
CA PHE A 271 8.97 8.39 -3.29
C PHE A 271 8.92 7.92 -4.74
N PHE A 272 10.00 7.37 -5.29
CA PHE A 272 10.02 6.89 -6.67
C PHE A 272 9.04 5.75 -6.90
N LEU A 273 8.92 4.81 -5.95
CA LEU A 273 7.95 3.71 -6.02
C LEU A 273 6.52 4.25 -6.09
N THR A 274 6.13 5.06 -5.10
CA THR A 274 4.76 5.58 -4.98
C THR A 274 4.41 6.60 -6.05
N PHE A 275 5.34 7.48 -6.43
CA PHE A 275 5.18 8.46 -7.50
C PHE A 275 4.97 7.78 -8.85
N SER A 276 5.77 6.75 -9.17
CA SER A 276 5.62 5.98 -10.41
C SER A 276 4.25 5.30 -10.46
N CYS A 277 3.82 4.65 -9.38
CA CYS A 277 2.48 4.06 -9.27
C CYS A 277 1.38 5.12 -9.45
N SER A 278 1.48 6.26 -8.77
CA SER A 278 0.52 7.37 -8.88
C SER A 278 0.41 7.91 -10.31
N LYS A 279 1.53 8.07 -11.03
CA LYS A 279 1.53 8.52 -12.42
C LYS A 279 0.91 7.50 -13.37
N ILE A 280 1.19 6.21 -13.18
CA ILE A 280 0.56 5.14 -13.95
C ILE A 280 -0.96 5.17 -13.74
N ILE A 281 -1.42 5.29 -12.49
CA ILE A 281 -2.84 5.37 -12.14
C ILE A 281 -3.51 6.59 -12.78
N GLN A 282 -2.90 7.77 -12.66
CA GLN A 282 -3.42 9.01 -13.25
C GLN A 282 -3.55 8.90 -14.78
N TYR A 283 -2.57 8.27 -15.44
CA TYR A 283 -2.64 8.03 -16.87
C TYR A 283 -3.79 7.08 -17.24
N LEU A 284 -3.99 6.00 -16.47
CA LEU A 284 -5.09 5.05 -16.67
C LEU A 284 -6.46 5.71 -16.44
N GLU A 285 -6.59 6.55 -15.43
CA GLU A 285 -7.80 7.32 -15.13
C GLU A 285 -8.21 8.21 -16.30
N ILE A 286 -7.26 9.00 -16.84
CA ILE A 286 -7.51 9.88 -17.99
C ILE A 286 -7.87 9.07 -19.24
N LYS A 287 -7.13 7.98 -19.53
CA LYS A 287 -7.34 7.18 -20.74
C LYS A 287 -8.70 6.48 -20.76
N TYR A 288 -9.14 5.96 -19.62
CA TYR A 288 -10.37 5.17 -19.53
C TYR A 288 -11.59 5.97 -19.05
N SER A 289 -11.42 7.25 -18.66
CA SER A 289 -12.52 8.17 -18.29
C SER A 289 -13.52 7.54 -17.30
N PHE A 290 -12.99 6.90 -16.25
CA PHE A 290 -13.78 6.50 -15.09
C PHE A 290 -13.72 7.57 -14.00
#